data_AF-A0A1D8GAG2-F1
#
_entry.id   AF-A0A1D8GAG2-F1
#
_cell.length_a   1.000
_cell.length_b   1.000
_cell.length_c   1.000
_cell.angle_alpha   90.00
_cell.angle_beta   90.00
_cell.angle_gamma   90.00
#
_symmetry.space_group_name_H-M   'P 1'
#
loop_
_entity.id
_entity.type
_entity.pdbx_description
1 polymer ?
#
loop_
_entity_poly.entity_id
_entity_poly.type
_entity_poly.pdbx_seq_one_letter_code
_entity_poly.pdbx_strand_id
1 'polypeptide(L)'
;MGRVRGAAYARRVDTAKCTQCGAIGLEPGFIEDDGEHSSGFARWIAGPLERGFLGGAKRMGRPRWQIDAGRCPRCGHLELFAHERA
;
A
#
# COMPACT_ATOMS: atom_id res chain seq x y z
N MET A 1 3.82 23.76 -1.18
CA MET A 1 2.41 23.49 -0.82
C MET A 1 1.98 22.15 -1.44
N GLY A 2 2.47 21.02 -0.91
CA GLY A 2 2.11 19.70 -1.43
C GLY A 2 0.70 19.34 -0.98
N ARG A 3 -0.21 19.07 -1.91
CA ARG A 3 -1.52 18.51 -1.57
C ARG A 3 -1.28 17.22 -0.81
N VAL A 4 -1.85 17.07 0.39
CA VAL A 4 -1.75 15.83 1.17
C VAL A 4 -2.48 14.75 0.39
N ARG A 5 -1.75 14.04 -0.48
CA ARG A 5 -2.24 12.89 -1.27
C ARG A 5 -2.91 11.84 -0.36
N GLY A 6 -2.48 11.82 0.90
CA GLY A 6 -3.06 11.09 2.03
C GLY A 6 -4.57 11.29 2.31
N ALA A 7 -5.13 12.47 2.08
CA ALA A 7 -6.48 12.78 2.58
C ALA A 7 -7.62 12.05 1.85
N ALA A 8 -7.43 11.72 0.57
CA ALA A 8 -8.45 11.02 -0.22
C ALA A 8 -8.44 9.50 -0.03
N TYR A 9 -7.28 8.91 0.33
CA TYR A 9 -7.22 7.50 0.72
C TYR A 9 -7.77 7.33 2.14
N ALA A 10 -7.39 8.22 3.07
CA ALA A 10 -7.83 8.12 4.47
C ALA A 10 -9.36 8.10 4.59
N ARG A 11 -10.05 8.93 3.78
CA ARG A 11 -11.52 8.96 3.69
C ARG A 11 -12.17 7.73 3.00
N ARG A 12 -11.38 6.89 2.34
CA ARG A 12 -11.88 5.61 1.80
C ARG A 12 -11.70 4.50 2.81
N VAL A 13 -10.62 4.56 3.59
CA VAL A 13 -10.27 3.56 4.59
C VAL A 13 -11.14 3.70 5.85
N ASP A 14 -11.44 4.92 6.29
CA ASP A 14 -12.33 5.21 7.43
C ASP A 14 -13.80 4.77 7.24
N THR A 15 -14.21 4.47 6.02
CA THR A 15 -15.55 3.98 5.65
C THR A 15 -15.52 2.56 5.09
N ALA A 16 -14.32 1.96 4.94
CA ALA A 16 -14.16 0.61 4.44
C ALA A 16 -14.64 -0.43 5.45
N LYS A 17 -15.07 -1.58 4.91
CA LYS A 17 -15.47 -2.76 5.66
C LYS A 17 -14.31 -3.75 5.68
N CYS A 18 -13.90 -4.16 6.88
CA CYS A 18 -12.97 -5.26 7.08
C CYS A 18 -13.51 -6.54 6.41
N THR A 19 -12.78 -7.05 5.43
CA THR A 19 -13.05 -8.28 4.67
C THR A 19 -12.94 -9.52 5.54
N GLN A 20 -12.25 -9.46 6.68
CA GLN A 20 -12.12 -10.57 7.61
C GLN A 20 -13.28 -10.67 8.63
N CYS A 21 -13.64 -9.60 9.34
CA CYS A 21 -14.67 -9.64 10.40
C CYS A 21 -15.91 -8.76 10.14
N GLY A 22 -15.92 -8.00 9.05
CA GLY A 22 -17.05 -7.15 8.67
C GLY A 22 -17.20 -5.84 9.43
N ALA A 23 -16.27 -5.48 10.34
CA ALA A 23 -16.28 -4.18 11.01
C ALA A 23 -16.11 -3.03 10.01
N ILE A 24 -16.80 -1.91 10.25
CA ILE A 24 -16.66 -0.67 9.47
C ILE A 24 -15.70 0.27 10.18
N GLY A 25 -14.90 1.01 9.42
CA GLY A 25 -13.98 2.01 9.95
C GLY A 25 -12.61 1.44 10.19
N LEU A 26 -11.84 1.29 9.11
CA LEU A 26 -10.44 0.91 9.21
C LEU A 26 -9.59 2.15 9.56
N GLU A 27 -8.55 1.93 10.35
CA GLU A 27 -7.57 2.94 10.71
C GLU A 27 -6.58 3.13 9.55
N PRO A 28 -6.46 4.34 8.97
CA PRO A 28 -5.49 4.62 7.91
C PRO A 28 -4.03 4.45 8.36
N GLY A 29 -3.20 3.87 7.50
CA GLY A 29 -1.77 3.71 7.70
C GLY A 29 -1.03 3.39 6.41
N PHE A 30 0.27 3.08 6.51
CA PHE A 30 1.11 2.66 5.39
C PHE A 30 2.11 1.60 5.87
N ILE A 31 2.68 0.85 4.92
CA ILE A 31 3.77 -0.09 5.21
C ILE A 31 5.08 0.64 4.94
N GLU A 32 5.93 0.70 5.96
CA GLU A 32 7.30 1.20 5.84
C GLU A 32 8.16 0.21 5.04
N ASP A 33 8.99 0.75 4.16
CA ASP A 33 10.04 0.01 3.45
C ASP A 33 11.35 0.71 3.80
N ASP A 34 12.18 0.04 4.60
CA ASP A 34 13.46 0.52 5.13
C ASP A 34 14.67 0.04 4.32
N GLY A 35 14.42 -0.57 3.15
CA GLY A 35 15.48 -1.05 2.27
C GLY A 35 16.42 0.06 1.78
N GLU A 36 17.65 -0.33 1.47
CA GLU A 36 18.63 0.59 0.87
C GLU A 36 18.09 1.20 -0.43
N HIS A 37 18.11 2.53 -0.53
CA HIS A 37 17.46 3.33 -1.59
C HIS A 37 15.92 3.24 -1.67
N SER A 38 15.25 2.87 -0.59
CA SER A 38 13.79 2.93 -0.49
C SER A 38 13.26 4.37 -0.48
N SER A 39 11.99 4.52 -0.86
CA SER A 39 11.25 5.79 -0.76
C SER A 39 10.59 5.98 0.61
N GLY A 40 10.83 5.08 1.58
CA GLY A 40 10.23 5.09 2.92
C GLY A 40 8.84 4.47 2.98
N PHE A 41 8.36 3.87 1.88
CA PHE A 41 7.06 3.20 1.82
C PHE A 41 7.06 2.08 0.77
N ALA A 42 6.27 1.04 1.04
CA ALA A 42 6.12 -0.10 0.15
C ALA A 42 5.33 0.24 -1.13
N ARG A 43 5.65 -0.46 -2.22
CA ARG A 43 5.00 -0.29 -3.53
C ARG A 43 4.55 -1.61 -4.13
N TRP A 44 3.37 -1.58 -4.74
CA TRP A 44 2.84 -2.68 -5.54
C TRP A 44 3.40 -2.59 -6.97
N ILE A 45 3.92 -3.69 -7.49
CA ILE A 45 4.44 -3.80 -8.85
C ILE A 45 3.59 -4.82 -9.60
N ALA A 46 3.04 -4.41 -10.76
CA ALA A 46 2.18 -5.28 -11.54
C ALA A 46 2.94 -6.48 -12.14
N GLY A 47 2.26 -7.63 -12.18
CA GLY A 47 2.77 -8.88 -12.75
C GLY A 47 3.49 -9.78 -11.74
N PRO A 48 3.85 -11.01 -12.15
CA PRO A 48 4.52 -11.97 -11.28
C PRO A 48 5.91 -11.47 -10.88
N LEU A 49 6.38 -11.86 -9.69
CA LEU A 49 7.76 -11.60 -9.27
C LEU A 49 8.73 -12.33 -10.21
N GLU A 50 9.48 -11.57 -10.98
CA GLU A 50 10.60 -12.07 -11.78
C GLU A 50 11.90 -11.53 -11.23
N ARG A 51 12.93 -12.37 -11.16
CA ARG A 51 14.29 -11.94 -10.79
C ARG A 51 15.13 -11.73 -12.04
N GLY A 52 15.93 -10.67 -12.04
CA GLY A 52 16.93 -10.41 -13.07
C GLY A 52 18.22 -11.20 -12.85
N PHE A 53 19.18 -11.06 -13.77
CA PHE A 53 20.48 -11.71 -13.70
C PHE A 53 21.27 -11.34 -12.43
N LEU A 54 21.06 -10.13 -11.90
CA LEU A 54 21.66 -9.65 -10.65
C LEU A 54 20.83 -10.00 -9.39
N GLY A 55 19.89 -10.96 -9.48
CA GLY A 55 19.09 -11.45 -8.35
C GLY A 55 17.95 -10.53 -7.89
N GLY A 56 17.98 -9.24 -8.23
CA GLY A 56 16.93 -8.28 -7.88
C GLY A 56 15.62 -8.47 -8.66
N ALA A 57 14.51 -8.00 -8.10
CA ALA A 57 13.20 -8.00 -8.78
C ALA A 57 13.25 -7.15 -10.06
N LYS A 58 12.70 -7.68 -11.17
CA LYS A 58 12.50 -6.93 -12.41
C LYS A 58 11.43 -5.88 -12.20
N ARG A 59 11.85 -4.61 -12.21
CA ARG A 59 10.99 -3.44 -11.96
C ARG A 59 10.84 -2.53 -13.18
N MET A 60 11.71 -2.68 -14.18
CA MET A 60 11.76 -1.78 -15.33
C MET A 60 10.56 -1.99 -16.25
N GLY A 61 9.93 -0.89 -16.68
CA GLY A 61 8.74 -0.90 -17.55
C GLY A 61 7.43 -1.32 -16.87
N ARG A 62 7.45 -1.62 -15.56
CA ARG A 62 6.25 -2.06 -14.83
C ARG A 62 5.58 -0.90 -14.10
N PRO A 63 4.24 -0.77 -14.18
CA PRO A 63 3.49 0.16 -13.34
C PRO A 63 3.75 -0.12 -11.86
N ARG A 64 4.02 0.96 -11.12
CA ARG A 64 4.23 0.96 -9.68
C ARG A 64 3.14 1.79 -9.02
N TRP A 65 2.64 1.29 -7.90
CA TRP A 65 1.59 1.94 -7.13
C TRP A 65 2.03 2.01 -5.68
N GLN A 66 1.73 3.12 -5.00
CA GLN A 66 1.90 3.20 -3.57
C GLN A 66 0.96 2.19 -2.89
N ILE A 67 1.44 1.51 -1.85
CA ILE A 67 0.59 0.68 -1.00
C ILE A 67 0.14 1.52 0.19
N ASP A 68 -1.17 1.78 0.26
CA ASP A 68 -1.83 2.31 1.45
C ASP A 68 -2.38 1.14 2.27
N ALA A 69 -2.43 1.28 3.60
CA ALA A 69 -2.94 0.26 4.50
C ALA A 69 -4.14 0.75 5.32
N GLY A 70 -5.08 -0.16 5.59
CA GLY A 70 -6.16 0.02 6.54
C GLY A 70 -6.12 -1.07 7.62
N ARG A 71 -5.90 -0.70 8.87
CA ARG A 71 -5.91 -1.64 10.00
C ARG A 71 -7.29 -1.71 10.61
N CYS A 72 -7.84 -2.90 10.75
CA CYS A 72 -9.10 -3.09 11.49
C CYS A 72 -8.84 -2.97 12.99
N PRO A 73 -9.45 -2.00 13.71
CA PRO A 73 -9.25 -1.85 15.15
C PRO A 73 -9.83 -3.03 15.95
N ARG A 74 -10.79 -3.78 15.39
CA ARG A 74 -11.45 -4.91 16.06
C ARG A 74 -10.62 -6.20 16.05
N CYS A 75 -10.04 -6.55 14.90
CA CYS A 75 -9.41 -7.86 14.69
C CYS A 75 -7.94 -7.78 14.26
N GLY A 76 -7.41 -6.58 14.01
CA GLY A 76 -6.04 -6.36 13.57
C GLY A 76 -5.78 -6.71 12.10
N HIS A 77 -6.77 -7.19 11.34
CA HIS A 77 -6.62 -7.47 9.91
C HIS A 77 -6.19 -6.21 9.14
N LEU A 78 -5.22 -6.38 8.23
CA LEU A 78 -4.71 -5.33 7.37
C LEU A 78 -5.26 -5.49 5.96
N GLU A 79 -5.88 -4.43 5.46
CA GLU A 79 -6.25 -4.30 4.05
C GLU A 79 -5.25 -3.41 3.33
N LEU A 80 -4.84 -3.83 2.13
CA LEU A 80 -3.83 -3.14 1.33
C LEU A 80 -4.46 -2.63 0.03
N PHE A 81 -4.18 -1.37 -0.30
CA PHE A 81 -4.77 -0.68 -1.45
C PHE A 81 -3.69 -0.05 -2.33
N ALA A 82 -3.92 -0.06 -3.64
CA ALA A 82 -2.98 0.44 -4.66
C ALA A 82 -3.68 1.48 -5.56
N HIS A 83 -4.15 2.59 -4.98
CA HIS A 83 -4.95 3.59 -5.70
C HIS A 83 -4.13 4.64 -6.46
N GLU A 84 -2.90 4.90 -6.00
CA GLU A 84 -2.05 5.97 -6.53
C GLU A 84 -0.80 5.42 -7.22
N ARG A 85 -0.47 5.96 -8.39
CA ARG A 85 0.78 5.64 -9.10
C ARG A 85 1.97 6.30 -8.39
N ALA A 86 3.03 5.52 -8.20
CA ALA A 86 4.30 5.93 -7.59
C ALA A 86 5.42 6.14 -8.63
#